data_AF-A0A7V5C826-F1
#
_entry.id   AF-A0A7V5C826-F1
#
_cell.length_a   1.000
_cell.length_b   1.000
_cell.length_c   1.000
_cell.angle_alpha   90.00
_cell.angle_beta   90.00
_cell.angle_gamma   90.00
#
_symmetry.space_group_name_H-M   'P 1'
#
loop_
_entity.id
_entity.type
_entity.pdbx_description
1 polymer ?
#
loop_
_entity_poly.entity_id
_entity_poly.type
_entity_poly.pdbx_seq_one_letter_code
_entity_poly.pdbx_strand_id
1 'polypeptide(L)' 'MDTNIAEHFAVIVDSARPVLGQISYRTDITPKRAILNLHGKYGMCRVFVTELFSDGIRKYRYYVLMEN' A
#
# COMPACT_ATOMS: atom_id res chain seq x y z
N MET A 1 13.17 11.27 10.15
CA MET A 1 12.65 11.06 8.78
C MET A 1 11.77 9.80 8.74
N ASP A 2 12.09 8.75 9.50
CA ASP A 2 11.32 7.49 9.53
C ASP A 2 9.91 7.58 10.13
N THR A 3 9.69 8.43 11.14
CA THR A 3 8.38 8.58 11.80
C THR A 3 7.27 9.01 10.84
N ASN A 4 7.62 9.81 9.82
CA ASN A 4 6.68 10.32 8.82
C ASN A 4 6.25 9.22 7.82
N ILE A 5 7.14 8.28 7.45
CA ILE A 5 6.82 7.25 6.46
C ILE A 5 5.86 6.20 7.03
N ALA A 6 6.05 5.79 8.29
CA ALA A 6 5.15 4.86 8.95
C ALA A 6 3.73 5.45 9.10
N GLU A 7 3.63 6.72 9.51
CA GLU A 7 2.36 7.45 9.57
C GLU A 7 1.71 7.57 8.19
N HIS A 8 2.49 7.88 7.16
CA HIS A 8 2.00 7.94 5.79
C HIS A 8 1.42 6.60 5.31
N PHE A 9 2.09 5.49 5.59
CA PHE A 9 1.57 4.16 5.28
C PHE A 9 0.28 3.85 6.05
N ALA A 10 0.18 4.26 7.32
CA ALA A 10 -1.05 4.11 8.09
C ALA A 10 -2.22 4.87 7.46
N VAL A 11 -1.99 6.11 7.01
CA VAL A 11 -3.01 6.92 6.31
C VAL A 11 -3.50 6.24 5.03
N ILE A 12 -2.60 5.64 4.25
CA ILE A 12 -2.98 4.89 3.03
C ILE A 12 -3.87 3.70 3.40
N VAL A 13 -3.46 2.90 4.40
CA VAL A 13 -4.21 1.72 4.84
C VAL A 13 -5.60 2.13 5.33
N ASP A 14 -5.69 3.16 6.17
CA ASP A 14 -6.95 3.61 6.76
C ASP A 14 -7.89 4.21 5.72
N SER A 15 -7.36 4.90 4.72
CA SER A 15 -8.15 5.40 3.58
C SER A 15 -8.70 4.27 2.71
N ALA A 16 -8.02 3.13 2.64
CA ALA A 16 -8.42 2.00 1.82
C ALA A 16 -9.46 1.10 2.51
N ARG A 17 -9.47 1.03 3.86
CA ARG A 17 -10.41 0.22 4.66
C ARG A 17 -11.90 0.41 4.34
N PRO A 18 -12.44 1.64 4.16
CA PRO A 18 -13.86 1.81 3.87
C PRO A 18 -14.25 1.39 2.44
N VAL A 19 -13.28 1.27 1.52
CA VAL A 19 -13.52 0.98 0.10
C VAL A 19 -13.25 -0.50 -0.22
N LEU A 20 -12.19 -1.08 0.36
CA LEU A 20 -11.75 -2.43 0.06
C LEU A 20 -12.16 -3.41 1.16
N GLY A 21 -12.84 -4.49 0.77
CA GLY A 21 -13.06 -5.65 1.62
C GLY A 21 -11.81 -6.53 1.69
N GLN A 22 -11.73 -7.41 2.70
CA GLN A 22 -10.64 -8.39 2.86
C GLN A 22 -9.24 -7.77 2.74
N ILE A 23 -9.05 -6.58 3.33
CA ILE A 23 -7.78 -5.88 3.27
C ILE A 23 -6.70 -6.65 4.03
N SER A 24 -5.50 -6.66 3.46
CA SER A 24 -4.29 -7.06 4.16
C SER A 24 -3.12 -6.29 3.56
N TYR A 25 -2.06 -6.10 4.35
CA TYR A 25 -0.92 -5.32 3.91
C TYR A 25 0.33 -5.78 4.64
N ARG A 26 1.47 -5.44 4.04
CA ARG A 26 2.80 -5.65 4.62
C ARG A 26 3.64 -4.41 4.37
N THR A 27 4.38 -4.02 5.39
CA THR A 27 5.41 -2.99 5.30
C THR A 27 6.81 -3.60 5.42
N ASP A 28 7.77 -3.08 4.66
CA ASP A 28 9.20 -3.34 4.80
C ASP A 28 9.90 -1.97 4.90
N ILE A 29 10.35 -1.60 6.10
CA ILE A 29 10.97 -0.29 6.37
C ILE A 29 12.41 -0.52 6.78
N THR A 30 13.32 0.10 6.04
CA THR A 30 14.77 0.10 6.28
C THR A 30 15.31 1.51 6.08
N PRO A 31 16.54 1.83 6.54
CA PRO A 31 17.14 3.15 6.30
C PRO A 31 17.31 3.52 4.82
N LYS A 32 17.38 2.54 3.90
CA LYS A 32 17.57 2.79 2.47
C LYS A 32 16.26 2.86 1.68
N ARG A 33 15.23 2.15 2.14
CA ARG A 33 13.95 2.05 1.46
C ARG A 33 12.81 1.76 2.43
N ALA A 34 11.61 2.22 2.07
CA ALA A 34 10.38 1.85 2.72
C ALA A 34 9.33 1.42 1.69
N ILE A 35 8.69 0.27 1.90
CA ILE A 35 7.72 -0.31 0.98
C ILE A 35 6.45 -0.65 1.75
N LEU A 36 5.30 -0.24 1.23
CA LEU A 36 3.98 -0.75 1.59
C LEU A 36 3.46 -1.58 0.42
N ASN A 37 3.05 -2.82 0.68
CA ASN A 37 2.23 -3.61 -0.22
C ASN A 37 0.87 -3.81 0.43
N LEU A 38 -0.19 -3.34 -0.21
CA LEU A 38 -1.57 -3.47 0.24
C LEU A 38 -2.33 -4.28 -0.81
N HIS A 39 -3.13 -5.23 -0.35
CA HIS A 39 -4.10 -5.93 -1.18
C HIS A 39 -5.49 -5.89 -0.55
N GLY A 40 -6.51 -5.98 -1.40
CA GLY A 40 -7.90 -6.04 -0.96
C GLY A 40 -8.81 -6.45 -2.10
N LYS A 41 -10.11 -6.55 -1.80
CA LYS A 41 -11.16 -6.83 -2.77
C LYS A 41 -12.09 -5.63 -2.95
N TYR A 42 -12.48 -5.41 -4.20
CA TYR A 42 -13.52 -4.46 -4.57
C TYR A 42 -14.48 -5.13 -5.55
N GLY A 43 -15.65 -5.56 -5.06
CA GLY A 43 -16.55 -6.41 -5.84
C GLY A 43 -15.84 -7.69 -6.32
N MET A 44 -15.86 -7.94 -7.64
CA MET A 44 -15.17 -9.05 -8.29
C MET A 44 -13.68 -8.78 -8.57
N CYS A 45 -13.14 -7.65 -8.12
CA CYS A 45 -11.76 -7.27 -8.39
C CYS A 45 -10.86 -7.53 -7.18
N ARG A 46 -9.67 -8.07 -7.42
CA ARG A 46 -8.53 -7.97 -6.50
C ARG A 46 -7.74 -6.70 -6.81
N VAL A 47 -7.52 -5.87 -5.81
CA VAL A 47 -6.76 -4.63 -5.90
C VAL A 47 -5.43 -4.82 -5.20
N PHE A 48 -4.34 -4.43 -5.86
CA PHE A 48 -2.99 -4.42 -5.32
C PHE A 48 -2.44 -3.01 -5.42
N VAL A 49 -1.89 -2.50 -4.32
CA VAL A 49 -1.24 -1.18 -4.26
C VAL A 49 0.15 -1.37 -3.67
N THR A 50 1.16 -0.79 -4.32
CA THR A 50 2.50 -0.69 -3.74
C THR A 50 2.90 0.77 -3.67
N GLU A 51 3.33 1.21 -2.49
CA GLU A 51 3.98 2.50 -2.26
C GLU A 51 5.44 2.25 -1.88
N LEU A 52 6.38 2.98 -2.49
CA LEU A 52 7.82 2.80 -2.34
C LEU A 52 8.49 4.17 -2.15
N PHE A 53 9.26 4.30 -1.08
CA PHE A 53 10.24 5.35 -0.90
C PHE A 53 11.65 4.75 -1.02
N SER A 54 12.47 5.25 -1.94
CA SER A 54 13.87 4.84 -2.12
C SER A 54 14.66 6.01 -2.68
N ASP A 55 15.87 6.21 -2.18
CA ASP A 55 16.81 7.22 -2.72
C ASP A 55 16.22 8.64 -2.77
N GLY A 56 15.39 8.99 -1.78
CA GLY A 56 14.70 10.29 -1.71
C GLY A 56 13.54 10.44 -2.69
N ILE A 57 13.21 9.40 -3.47
CA ILE A 57 12.13 9.41 -4.46
C ILE A 57 10.97 8.56 -3.97
N ARG A 58 9.75 9.09 -4.14
CA ARG A 58 8.49 8.37 -3.95
C ARG A 58 8.03 7.76 -5.27
N LYS A 59 7.66 6.48 -5.26
CA LYS A 59 7.09 5.74 -6.39
C LYS A 59 5.86 4.96 -5.92
N TYR A 60 4.83 4.93 -6.74
CA TYR A 60 3.63 4.13 -6.48
C TYR A 60 3.23 3.34 -7.71
N ARG A 61 2.58 2.20 -7.49
CA ARG A 61 1.95 1.38 -8.54
C ARG A 61 0.69 0.73 -7.99
N TYR A 62 -0.24 0.44 -8.87
CA TYR A 62 -1.41 -0.37 -8.52
C TYR A 62 -1.81 -1.27 -9.68
N TYR A 63 -2.48 -2.36 -9.35
CA TYR A 63 -3.06 -3.30 -10.29
C TYR A 63 -4.46 -3.67 -9.82
N VAL A 64 -5.38 -3.83 -10.77
CA VAL A 64 -6.73 -4.33 -10.53
C VAL A 64 -6.90 -5.56 -11.41
N LEU A 65 -7.16 -6.70 -10.78
CA LEU A 65 -7.38 -7.97 -11.45
C LEU A 65 -8.83 -8.39 -11.28
N MET A 66 -9.55 -8.61 -12.37
CA MET A 66 -10.87 -9.23 -12.30
C MET A 66 -10.70 -10.71 -11.96
N GLU A 67 -11.42 -11.18 -10.95
CA GLU A 67 -11.58 -12.61 -10.70
C GLU A 67 -12.60 -13.16 -11.72
N ASN A 68 -12.14 -14.07 -12.58
CA ASN A 68 -12.98 -14.89 -13.46
C ASN A 68 -13.49 -16.12 -12.72
#